data_AF-A0A3P7MSW7-F1
#
_entry.id   AF-A0A3P7MSW7-F1
#
_cell.length_a   1.000
_cell.length_b   1.000
_cell.length_c   1.000
_cell.angle_alpha   90.00
_cell.angle_beta   90.00
_cell.angle_gamma   90.00
#
_symmetry.space_group_name_H-M   'P 1'
#
loop_
_entity.id
_entity.type
_entity.pdbx_description
1 polymer ?
#
loop_
_entity_poly.entity_id
_entity_poly.type
_entity_poly.pdbx_seq_one_letter_code
_entity_poly.pdbx_strand_id
1 'polypeptide(L)'
;MNAVVCIWDSSDQCTLVVKAFCVSTEFTAKKHGGEKGVPFRIQVDSFREADHTHIYSAACQVKVFKTKGAERKNRTDKEKIDRKPAADRVGILLERPIWAFLIPCQICPSA
;
A
#
# COMPACT_ATOMS: atom_id res chain seq x y z
N MET A 1 -7.53 15.64 6.17
CA MET A 1 -7.95 14.46 6.94
C MET A 1 -7.21 13.24 6.39
N ASN A 2 -6.51 12.50 7.25
CA ASN A 2 -5.60 11.41 6.87
C ASN A 2 -5.70 10.20 7.80
N ALA A 3 -6.72 10.15 8.66
CA ALA A 3 -6.97 9.08 9.61
C ALA A 3 -8.47 8.75 9.66
N VAL A 4 -8.77 7.48 9.90
CA VAL A 4 -10.12 6.96 10.14
C VAL A 4 -10.01 6.10 11.40
N VAL A 5 -10.93 6.28 12.34
CA VAL A 5 -11.03 5.48 13.55
C VAL A 5 -12.32 4.69 13.49
N CYS A 6 -12.24 3.38 13.74
CA CYS A 6 -13.40 2.52 13.87
C CYS A 6 -13.23 1.66 15.13
N ILE A 7 -14.35 1.37 15.78
CA ILE A 7 -14.44 0.42 16.89
C ILE A 7 -15.12 -0.81 16.33
N TRP A 8 -14.60 -2.00 16.64
CA TRP A 8 -15.14 -3.28 16.19
C TRP A 8 -14.98 -4.32 17.29
N ASP A 9 -15.86 -5.33 17.29
CA ASP A 9 -15.71 -6.51 18.15
C ASP A 9 -14.64 -7.43 17.56
N SER A 10 -13.64 -7.83 18.37
CA SER A 10 -12.56 -8.71 17.92
C SER A 10 -13.03 -10.12 17.54
N SER A 11 -14.23 -10.50 17.94
CA SER A 11 -14.86 -11.78 17.60
C SER A 11 -15.39 -11.80 16.15
N ASP A 12 -15.60 -10.61 15.56
CA ASP A 12 -16.16 -10.45 14.22
C ASP A 12 -15.10 -9.97 13.22
N GLN A 13 -15.35 -10.28 11.94
CA GLN A 13 -14.51 -9.76 10.85
C GLN A 13 -14.82 -8.27 10.60
N CYS A 14 -13.79 -7.43 10.71
CA CYS A 14 -13.86 -6.02 10.33
C CYS A 14 -13.26 -5.80 8.93
N THR A 15 -14.02 -5.15 8.04
CA THR A 15 -13.56 -4.75 6.70
C THR A 15 -13.72 -3.24 6.52
N LEU A 16 -12.63 -2.54 6.21
CA LEU A 16 -12.63 -1.10 5.91
C LEU A 16 -12.33 -0.85 4.43
N VAL A 17 -13.16 -0.04 3.79
CA VAL A 17 -12.94 0.42 2.41
C VAL A 17 -12.59 1.90 2.42
N VAL A 18 -11.35 2.22 2.08
CA VAL A 18 -10.83 3.60 2.08
C VAL A 18 -10.60 4.11 0.67
N LYS A 19 -10.99 5.37 0.42
CA LYS A 19 -10.75 6.07 -0.85
C LYS A 19 -9.78 7.23 -0.63
N ALA A 20 -8.61 7.16 -1.26
CA ALA A 20 -7.65 8.25 -1.26
C ALA A 20 -8.04 9.32 -2.30
N PHE A 21 -8.06 10.59 -1.88
CA PHE A 21 -8.35 11.74 -2.75
C PHE A 21 -7.10 12.49 -3.21
N CYS A 22 -5.91 11.99 -2.87
CA CYS A 22 -4.64 12.57 -3.25
C CYS A 22 -3.86 11.61 -4.14
N VAL A 23 -3.03 12.15 -5.04
CA VAL A 23 -2.29 11.35 -6.02
C VAL A 23 -0.79 11.40 -5.72
N SER A 24 -0.10 10.27 -5.82
CA SER A 24 1.33 10.17 -5.48
C SER A 24 2.25 11.13 -6.27
N THR A 25 1.85 11.56 -7.46
CA THR A 25 2.60 12.53 -8.29
C THR A 25 2.36 13.99 -7.89
N GLU A 26 1.43 14.28 -6.99
CA GLU A 26 1.18 15.64 -6.50
C GLU A 26 2.22 16.07 -5.45
N PHE A 27 2.96 15.09 -4.90
CA PHE A 27 3.97 15.28 -3.86
C PHE A 27 5.40 15.10 -4.39
N THR A 28 5.62 15.18 -5.71
CA THR A 28 6.97 15.15 -6.29
C THR A 28 7.59 16.55 -6.32
N ALA A 29 8.91 16.62 -6.15
CA ALA A 29 9.63 17.89 -6.09
C ALA A 29 9.54 18.70 -7.39
N LYS A 30 9.41 18.04 -8.55
CA LYS A 30 9.23 18.71 -9.85
C LYS A 30 7.91 18.30 -10.49
N LYS A 31 7.25 19.27 -11.11
CA LYS A 31 5.99 19.08 -11.87
C LYS A 31 6.21 18.60 -13.30
N HIS A 32 7.45 18.40 -13.74
CA HIS A 32 7.73 17.88 -15.07
C HIS A 32 7.26 16.43 -15.18
N GLY A 33 6.54 16.12 -16.26
CA GLY A 33 6.03 14.77 -16.52
C GLY A 33 7.16 13.75 -16.57
N GLY A 34 7.03 12.67 -15.80
CA GLY A 34 7.99 11.56 -15.78
C GLY A 34 8.54 11.20 -14.39
N GLU A 35 8.39 12.05 -13.38
CA GLU A 35 8.88 11.72 -12.03
C GLU A 35 8.08 10.59 -11.36
N LYS A 36 8.82 9.73 -10.64
CA LYS A 36 8.24 8.63 -9.87
C LYS A 36 7.51 9.24 -8.67
N GLY A 37 6.17 9.26 -8.73
CA GLY A 37 5.32 9.69 -7.60
C GLY A 37 5.71 9.05 -6.27
N VAL A 38 5.61 9.83 -5.18
CA VAL A 38 5.95 9.45 -3.81
C VAL A 38 4.98 8.39 -3.29
N PRO A 39 5.46 7.22 -2.82
CA PRO A 39 4.58 6.22 -2.22
C PRO A 39 4.01 6.75 -0.91
N PHE A 40 2.74 6.48 -0.64
CA PHE A 40 2.11 6.76 0.63
C PHE A 40 2.19 5.55 1.54
N ARG A 41 2.11 5.77 2.85
CA ARG A 41 2.08 4.70 3.86
C ARG A 41 0.70 4.70 4.51
N ILE A 42 -0.02 3.61 4.39
CA ILE A 42 -1.21 3.36 5.22
C ILE A 42 -0.71 2.66 6.48
N GLN A 43 -1.05 3.21 7.64
CA GLN A 43 -0.76 2.63 8.95
C GLN A 43 -2.10 2.28 9.62
N VAL A 44 -2.15 1.10 10.21
CA VAL A 44 -3.28 0.59 10.99
C VAL A 44 -2.75 0.28 12.37
N ASP A 45 -3.26 1.00 13.36
CA ASP A 45 -2.96 0.76 14.77
C ASP A 45 -4.22 0.30 15.46
N SER A 46 -4.13 -0.82 16.17
CA SER A 46 -5.22 -1.40 16.95
C SER A 46 -4.98 -1.14 18.42
N PHE A 47 -6.00 -0.63 19.10
CA PHE A 47 -5.97 -0.34 20.52
C PHE A 47 -7.12 -1.06 21.20
N ARG A 48 -6.92 -1.47 22.46
CA ARG A 48 -8.00 -1.97 23.30
C ARG A 48 -8.90 -0.79 23.69
N GLU A 49 -10.22 -0.94 23.54
CA GLU A 49 -11.15 0.15 23.85
C GLU A 49 -11.15 0.52 25.33
N ALA A 50 -11.08 -0.48 26.23
CA ALA A 50 -11.24 -0.29 27.67
C ALA A 50 -10.18 0.61 28.33
N ASP A 51 -8.93 0.54 27.87
CA ASP A 51 -7.78 1.21 28.49
C ASP A 51 -6.90 1.95 27.46
N HIS A 52 -7.30 1.98 26.19
CA HIS A 52 -6.55 2.55 25.08
C HIS A 52 -5.12 1.99 24.93
N THR A 53 -4.87 0.78 25.45
CA THR A 53 -3.58 0.13 25.31
C THR A 53 -3.37 -0.28 23.87
N HIS A 54 -2.20 0.03 23.33
CA HIS A 54 -1.79 -0.41 22.00
C HIS A 54 -1.66 -1.94 21.95
N ILE A 55 -2.28 -2.57 20.95
CA ILE A 55 -2.26 -4.02 20.75
C ILE A 55 -1.34 -4.38 19.59
N TYR A 56 -1.49 -3.69 18.46
CA TYR A 56 -0.86 -4.09 17.21
C TYR A 56 -0.72 -2.92 16.24
N SER A 57 0.36 -2.92 15.46
CA SER A 57 0.57 -2.00 14.35
C SER A 57 0.92 -2.76 13.07
N ALA A 58 0.29 -2.37 11.97
CA ALA A 58 0.64 -2.79 10.63
C ALA A 58 0.77 -1.58 9.72
N ALA A 59 1.64 -1.67 8.72
CA ALA A 59 1.74 -0.65 7.69
C ALA A 59 1.99 -1.26 6.32
N CYS A 60 1.54 -0.56 5.29
CA CYS A 60 1.79 -0.91 3.90
C CYS A 60 2.03 0.34 3.04
N GLN A 61 2.84 0.18 1.97
CA GLN A 61 3.11 1.28 1.05
C GLN A 61 2.24 1.22 -0.19
N VAL A 62 1.36 2.20 -0.35
CA VAL A 62 0.46 2.31 -1.50
C VAL A 62 0.92 3.40 -2.46
N LYS A 63 0.58 3.25 -3.74
CA LYS A 63 0.79 4.29 -4.74
C LYS A 63 -0.53 4.63 -5.41
N VAL A 64 -0.92 5.89 -5.35
CA VAL A 64 -2.21 6.37 -5.86
C VAL A 64 -2.00 7.03 -7.21
N PHE A 65 -2.79 6.62 -8.20
CA PHE A 65 -2.69 7.06 -9.58
C PHE A 65 -3.98 7.75 -10.02
N LYS A 66 -3.90 8.71 -10.95
CA LYS A 66 -5.08 9.30 -11.59
C LYS A 66 -5.74 8.30 -12.54
N THR A 67 -7.06 8.26 -12.55
CA THR A 67 -7.87 7.45 -13.48
C THR A 67 -7.44 5.98 -13.47
N LYS A 68 -7.41 5.29 -14.62
CA LYS A 68 -6.96 3.91 -14.79
C LYS A 68 -5.43 3.75 -14.71
N GLY A 69 -4.71 4.67 -14.08
CA GLY A 69 -3.24 4.66 -14.04
C GLY A 69 -2.67 3.42 -13.34
N ALA A 70 -3.32 2.94 -12.26
CA ALA A 70 -2.92 1.72 -11.58
C ALA A 70 -3.08 0.48 -12.46
N GLU A 71 -4.22 0.36 -13.16
CA GLU A 71 -4.50 -0.73 -14.10
C GLU A 71 -3.48 -0.78 -15.25
N ARG A 72 -3.17 0.39 -15.84
CA ARG A 72 -2.14 0.51 -16.88
C ARG A 72 -0.77 0.09 -16.36
N LYS A 73 -0.42 0.50 -15.14
CA LYS A 73 0.86 0.15 -14.50
C LYS A 73 0.97 -1.37 -14.29
N ASN A 74 -0.07 -2.00 -13.76
CA ASN A 74 -0.10 -3.45 -13.54
C ASN A 74 0.05 -4.23 -14.85
N ARG A 75 -0.64 -3.79 -15.92
CA ARG A 75 -0.51 -4.41 -17.25
C ARG A 75 0.93 -4.32 -17.77
N THR A 76 1.53 -3.13 -17.76
CA THR A 76 2.90 -2.93 -18.24
C THR A 76 3.92 -3.71 -17.39
N ASP A 77 3.72 -3.79 -16.07
CA ASP A 77 4.62 -4.53 -15.20
C ASP A 77 4.51 -6.05 -15.44
N LYS A 78 3.29 -6.56 -15.68
CA LYS A 78 3.08 -7.95 -16.10
C LYS A 78 3.75 -8.28 -17.42
N GLU A 79 3.56 -7.45 -18.46
CA GLU A 79 4.21 -7.62 -19.77
C GLU A 79 5.75 -7.62 -19.65
N LYS A 80 6.30 -6.79 -18.76
CA LYS A 80 7.75 -6.76 -18.50
C LYS A 80 8.25 -8.04 -17.84
N ILE A 81 7.47 -8.62 -16.92
CA ILE A 81 7.82 -9.88 -16.27
C ILE A 81 7.76 -11.03 -17.27
N ASP A 82 6.73 -11.06 -18.12
CA ASP A 82 6.55 -12.10 -19.13
C ASP A 82 7.65 -12.10 -20.20
N ARG A 83 8.28 -10.95 -20.47
CA ARG A 83 9.43 -10.87 -21.39
C ARG A 83 10.75 -11.36 -20.79
N LYS A 84 10.83 -11.59 -19.47
CA LYS A 84 12.07 -12.02 -18.82
C LYS A 84 12.25 -13.54 -18.84
N PRO A 85 13.50 -14.04 -18.90
CA PRO A 85 13.81 -15.46 -18.79
C PRO A 85 13.27 -16.07 -17.50
N ALA A 86 12.89 -17.35 -17.52
CA ALA A 86 12.23 -18.02 -16.40
C ALA A 86 12.98 -17.93 -15.05
N ALA A 87 14.33 -17.91 -15.09
CA ALA A 87 15.17 -17.75 -13.90
C ALA A 87 14.99 -16.39 -13.21
N ASP A 88 14.77 -15.32 -13.97
CA ASP A 88 14.64 -13.94 -13.46
C ASP A 88 13.20 -13.60 -13.04
N ARG A 89 12.22 -14.43 -13.41
CA ARG A 89 10.81 -14.23 -13.05
C ARG A 89 10.58 -14.44 -11.56
N VAL A 90 11.29 -15.38 -10.94
CA VAL A 90 11.13 -15.73 -9.51
C VAL A 90 11.54 -14.57 -8.60
N GLY A 91 12.65 -13.88 -8.90
CA GLY A 91 13.13 -12.76 -8.10
C GLY A 91 12.18 -11.55 -8.11
N ILE A 92 11.51 -11.28 -9.23
CA ILE A 92 10.63 -10.10 -9.37
C ILE A 92 9.26 -10.34 -8.71
N LEU A 93 8.76 -11.57 -8.77
CA LEU A 93 7.54 -11.96 -8.06
C LEU A 93 7.72 -11.90 -6.54
N LEU A 94 8.94 -12.15 -6.04
CA LEU A 94 9.29 -12.06 -4.63
C LEU A 94 9.52 -10.62 -4.15
N GLU A 95 10.13 -9.75 -4.97
CA GLU A 95 10.35 -8.35 -4.58
C GLU A 95 9.12 -7.46 -4.76
N ARG A 96 8.22 -7.79 -5.69
CA ARG A 96 7.05 -6.98 -6.04
C ARG A 96 5.90 -7.84 -6.58
N PRO A 97 5.05 -8.41 -5.71
CA PRO A 97 3.88 -9.11 -6.19
C PRO A 97 3.05 -8.16 -7.06
N ILE A 98 2.64 -8.62 -8.24
CA ILE A 98 1.92 -7.83 -9.27
C ILE A 98 0.58 -7.28 -8.74
N TRP A 99 0.11 -7.82 -7.62
CA TRP A 99 -1.08 -7.43 -6.87
C TRP A 99 -0.78 -6.66 -5.58
N ALA A 100 0.46 -6.68 -5.10
CA ALA A 100 0.84 -6.08 -3.84
C ALA A 100 1.46 -4.69 -4.08
N PHE A 101 0.60 -3.68 -4.06
CA PHE A 101 0.94 -2.40 -3.44
C PHE A 101 0.91 -2.51 -1.90
N LEU A 102 1.15 -3.71 -1.37
CA LEU A 102 1.27 -4.01 0.04
C LEU A 102 2.68 -4.57 0.19
N ILE A 103 3.64 -3.69 0.45
CA ILE A 103 4.92 -4.15 1.03
C ILE A 103 4.57 -4.97 2.27
N PRO A 104 5.20 -6.15 2.48
CA PRO A 104 4.90 -7.01 3.61
C PRO A 104 4.89 -6.17 4.88
N CYS A 105 3.85 -6.39 5.67
CA CYS A 105 3.64 -5.80 6.97
C CYS A 105 4.94 -5.90 7.78
N GLN A 106 5.70 -4.82 7.86
CA GLN A 106 6.67 -4.69 8.94
C GLN A 106 5.82 -4.57 10.19
N ILE A 107 5.84 -5.63 11.01
CA ILE A 107 5.50 -5.51 12.42
C ILE A 107 6.47 -4.45 12.94
N CYS A 108 5.98 -3.23 13.13
CA CYS A 108 6.77 -2.22 13.80
C CYS A 108 6.90 -2.70 15.24
N PRO A 109 8.12 -2.95 15.75
CA PRO A 109 8.26 -3.16 17.18
C PRO A 109 7.68 -1.92 17.85
N SER A 110 6.67 -2.15 18.70
CA SER A 110 6.09 -1.14 19.57
C SER A 110 7.24 -0.41 20.26
N ALA A 111 7.31 0.91 20.03
CA ALA A 111 8.28 1.80 20.66
C ALA A 111 8.10 1.80 22.18
#